data_AF-Q1D4W0-F1
#
_entry.id   AF-Q1D4W0-F1
#
_cell.length_a   1.000
_cell.length_b   1.000
_cell.length_c   1.000
_cell.angle_alpha   90.00
_cell.angle_beta   90.00
_cell.angle_gamma   90.00
#
_symmetry.space_group_name_H-M   'P 1'
#
loop_
_entity.id
_entity.type
_entity.pdbx_description
1 polymer ?
#
loop_
_entity_poly.entity_id
_entity_poly.type
_entity_poly.pdbx_seq_one_letter_code
_entity_poly.pdbx_strand_id
1 'polypeptide(L)'
;MLTASQKVLQQLAALLLERAGLKITPDGFHSLRLALSARMPVLGLEEPEHYIQRLTGAGGEEELRSLLPLVTVGHTEFFRDAKQFRALEKSVLPDLVSRSRREMRKVSIWSAGCATGEEPYSLAMVLAELGALSLEVDLWATDLNLAAVEAAKQGRFTSRRAISINQARLTRFFKPVEEGYEALPALREYIRFDGQNLAVPVFDKVALSSLDLILCRNVIIYFDLPTIRGLMDRFLAALRPGGLLFLGYSESLFKVYDRFEMIEVDGAFVYRRPLNDKSMRAPPLRITPYPGEPDVAARRPVPADAFTADLRKRMLPEDVPLTTRLPAVSASSVAAPGSPSVTLPALGASSSPRSVVPGRLPAVSPHSPLPAIAARSRVTAELPTVGSVDSARPRITTELPAVATTPRAPTVEVPAWPTLLPPAERLAMAVRKMAQGDFSAAIAGVQRLLADEPSDLDGLLTLGNLFSLTGRIPEAREAFAQAIQREPLCVEARVFGGVAALQAGELSEARSELSKALFLEPTLAIGHYLLAQVHERTQDHEAARRSYRNAIAQLRFPQRPLAGHYPEMPDSADAISRAARYALAALEEQPLR
;
A
#
# COMPACT_ATOMS: atom_id res chain seq x y z
N MET A 1 27.25 -25.25 17.35
CA MET A 1 27.36 -23.94 16.63
C MET A 1 28.83 -23.62 16.45
N LEU A 2 29.19 -22.95 15.36
CA LEU A 2 30.56 -22.52 15.10
C LEU A 2 31.00 -21.41 16.08
N THR A 3 32.15 -21.59 16.72
CA THR A 3 32.73 -20.70 17.73
C THR A 3 33.60 -19.60 17.09
N ALA A 4 32.97 -18.67 16.37
CA ALA A 4 33.68 -17.48 15.87
C ALA A 4 34.00 -16.48 16.98
N SER A 5 35.24 -15.98 16.98
CA SER A 5 35.71 -14.93 17.89
C SER A 5 34.94 -13.63 17.70
N GLN A 6 34.74 -12.84 18.77
CA GLN A 6 34.05 -11.55 18.67
C GLN A 6 34.79 -10.57 17.73
N LYS A 7 36.12 -10.68 17.67
CA LYS A 7 36.98 -9.94 16.74
C LYS A 7 36.67 -10.26 15.28
N VAL A 8 36.56 -11.54 14.90
CA VAL A 8 36.17 -11.94 13.53
C VAL A 8 34.77 -11.44 13.17
N LEU A 9 33.82 -11.51 14.10
CA LEU A 9 32.45 -11.05 13.86
C LEU A 9 32.39 -9.52 13.67
N GLN A 10 33.21 -8.76 14.40
CA GLN A 10 33.42 -7.33 14.18
C GLN A 10 34.09 -7.04 12.82
N GLN A 11 35.10 -7.81 12.42
CA GLN A 11 35.76 -7.66 11.11
C GLN A 11 34.80 -7.99 9.95
N LEU A 12 33.97 -9.01 10.09
CA LEU A 12 32.96 -9.37 9.09
C LEU A 12 31.86 -8.30 8.97
N ALA A 13 31.40 -7.76 10.10
CA ALA A 13 30.45 -6.64 10.12
C ALA A 13 31.05 -5.38 9.46
N ALA A 14 32.33 -5.08 9.71
CA ALA A 14 33.02 -3.96 9.08
C ALA A 14 33.15 -4.14 7.55
N LEU A 15 33.52 -5.32 7.07
CA LEU A 15 33.60 -5.62 5.63
C LEU A 15 32.24 -5.56 4.92
N LEU A 16 31.16 -5.94 5.61
CA LEU A 16 29.79 -5.85 5.09
C LEU A 16 29.28 -4.40 5.07
N LEU A 17 29.68 -3.56 6.02
CA LEU A 17 29.44 -2.12 5.98
C LEU A 17 30.22 -1.46 4.84
N GLU A 18 31.53 -1.74 4.72
CA GLU A 18 32.43 -1.17 3.70
C GLU A 18 31.98 -1.52 2.28
N ARG A 19 31.71 -2.81 2.01
CA ARG A 19 31.50 -3.31 0.64
C ARG A 19 30.03 -3.44 0.23
N ALA A 20 29.10 -3.37 1.18
CA ALA A 20 27.67 -3.53 0.94
C ALA A 20 26.76 -2.51 1.68
N GLY A 21 27.33 -1.60 2.49
CA GLY A 21 26.59 -0.63 3.30
C GLY A 21 25.91 -1.18 4.55
N LEU A 22 25.97 -2.49 4.80
CA LEU A 22 25.14 -3.17 5.79
C LEU A 22 25.65 -2.94 7.23
N LYS A 23 24.99 -2.05 7.98
CA LYS A 23 25.27 -1.73 9.38
C LYS A 23 24.80 -2.87 10.30
N ILE A 24 25.68 -3.83 10.58
CA ILE A 24 25.39 -4.95 11.50
C ILE A 24 25.81 -4.60 12.93
N THR A 25 24.85 -4.50 13.83
CA THR A 25 25.07 -4.31 15.28
C THR A 25 25.44 -5.62 15.99
N PRO A 26 25.95 -5.58 17.23
CA PRO A 26 26.27 -6.80 18.00
C PRO A 26 25.09 -7.77 18.15
N ASP A 27 23.85 -7.28 18.25
CA ASP A 27 22.62 -8.10 18.23
C ASP A 27 22.57 -9.03 16.99
N GLY A 28 23.02 -8.54 15.82
CA GLY A 28 23.06 -9.26 14.55
C GLY A 28 24.19 -10.27 14.40
N PHE A 29 25.13 -10.36 15.36
CA PHE A 29 26.26 -11.29 15.28
C PHE A 29 25.83 -12.77 15.33
N HIS A 30 24.62 -13.07 15.80
CA HIS A 30 24.06 -14.42 15.70
C HIS A 30 23.90 -14.85 14.23
N SER A 31 23.31 -14.00 13.38
CA SER A 31 23.14 -14.26 11.95
C SER A 31 24.48 -14.42 11.23
N LEU A 32 25.51 -13.64 11.62
CA LEU A 32 26.86 -13.80 11.09
C LEU A 32 27.47 -15.18 11.44
N ARG A 33 27.27 -15.70 12.66
CA ARG A 33 27.70 -17.06 13.02
C ARG A 33 26.98 -18.14 12.20
N LEU A 34 25.70 -17.96 11.90
CA LEU A 34 24.95 -18.88 11.03
C LEU A 34 25.46 -18.84 9.60
N ALA A 35 25.69 -17.65 9.05
CA ALA A 35 26.25 -17.47 7.71
C ALA A 35 27.65 -18.09 7.57
N LEU A 36 28.54 -17.85 8.54
CA LEU A 36 29.86 -18.52 8.61
C LEU A 36 29.72 -20.05 8.67
N SER A 37 28.82 -20.57 9.51
CA SER A 37 28.56 -22.02 9.64
C SER A 37 28.10 -22.66 8.33
N ALA A 38 27.45 -21.91 7.44
CA ALA A 38 26.99 -22.38 6.13
C ALA A 38 28.02 -22.19 5.00
N ARG A 39 28.83 -21.12 5.04
CA ARG A 39 29.81 -20.81 3.98
C ARG A 39 31.15 -21.51 4.15
N MET A 40 31.67 -21.61 5.37
CA MET A 40 33.00 -22.17 5.62
C MET A 40 33.16 -23.63 5.14
N PRO A 41 32.20 -24.56 5.35
CA PRO A 41 32.31 -25.92 4.83
C PRO A 41 32.34 -26.02 3.30
N VAL A 42 31.63 -25.12 2.60
CA VAL A 42 31.60 -25.07 1.12
C VAL A 42 32.97 -24.68 0.54
N LEU A 43 33.80 -24.00 1.33
CA LEU A 43 35.15 -23.57 0.97
C LEU A 43 36.25 -24.48 1.53
N GLY A 44 35.91 -25.52 2.30
CA GLY A 44 36.89 -26.35 3.01
C GLY A 44 37.65 -25.60 4.12
N LEU A 45 37.05 -24.59 4.73
CA LEU A 45 37.67 -23.78 5.79
C LEU A 45 37.20 -24.20 7.19
N GLU A 46 38.14 -24.41 8.10
CA GLU A 46 37.84 -24.77 9.50
C GLU A 46 37.89 -23.56 10.44
N GLU A 47 38.77 -22.58 10.18
CA GLU A 47 38.95 -21.39 11.03
C GLU A 47 38.24 -20.15 10.47
N PRO A 48 37.46 -19.40 11.28
CA PRO A 48 36.76 -18.18 10.83
C PRO A 48 37.69 -17.06 10.36
N GLU A 49 38.89 -16.98 10.94
CA GLU A 49 39.96 -16.05 10.56
C GLU A 49 40.40 -16.24 9.09
N HIS A 50 40.43 -17.48 8.59
CA HIS A 50 40.71 -17.78 7.17
C HIS A 50 39.54 -17.38 6.25
N TYR A 51 38.29 -17.37 6.74
CA TYR A 51 37.15 -16.86 5.97
C TYR A 51 37.23 -15.34 5.72
N ILE A 52 37.73 -14.57 6.70
CA ILE A 52 38.01 -13.14 6.51
C ILE A 52 39.07 -12.95 5.42
N GLN A 53 40.15 -13.74 5.43
CA GLN A 53 41.17 -13.72 4.38
C GLN A 53 40.61 -14.09 3.00
N ARG A 54 39.70 -15.08 2.91
CA ARG A 54 39.01 -15.46 1.67
C ARG A 54 38.16 -14.32 1.10
N LEU A 55 37.50 -13.53 1.95
CA LEU A 55 36.70 -12.37 1.56
C LEU A 55 37.55 -11.17 1.12
N THR A 56 38.71 -10.93 1.72
CA THR A 56 39.59 -9.81 1.36
C THR A 56 40.57 -10.13 0.22
N GLY A 57 40.82 -11.43 -0.04
CA GLY A 57 41.75 -11.91 -1.06
C GLY A 57 41.13 -12.08 -2.46
N ALA A 58 41.91 -12.73 -3.34
CA ALA A 58 41.51 -12.99 -4.72
C ALA A 58 40.19 -13.79 -4.79
N GLY A 59 39.23 -13.30 -5.59
CA GLY A 59 37.89 -13.89 -5.68
C GLY A 59 36.96 -13.56 -4.50
N GLY A 60 37.33 -12.64 -3.60
CA GLY A 60 36.48 -12.24 -2.47
C GLY A 60 35.15 -11.58 -2.85
N GLU A 61 35.02 -11.08 -4.09
CA GLU A 61 33.73 -10.64 -4.67
C GLU A 61 32.74 -11.80 -4.89
N GLU A 62 33.23 -12.97 -5.30
CA GLU A 62 32.41 -14.15 -5.52
C GLU A 62 31.92 -14.76 -4.20
N GLU A 63 32.79 -14.76 -3.18
CA GLU A 63 32.38 -15.17 -1.85
C GLU A 63 31.42 -14.16 -1.21
N LEU A 64 31.62 -12.84 -1.41
CA LEU A 64 30.66 -11.83 -0.95
C LEU A 64 29.27 -12.03 -1.58
N ARG A 65 29.18 -12.31 -2.89
CA ARG A 65 27.91 -12.67 -3.56
C ARG A 65 27.27 -13.93 -2.99
N SER A 66 28.08 -14.88 -2.53
CA SER A 66 27.62 -16.13 -1.93
C SER A 66 27.21 -15.98 -0.45
N LEU A 67 27.79 -15.01 0.26
CA LEU A 67 27.48 -14.64 1.63
C LEU A 67 26.20 -13.80 1.73
N LEU A 68 26.00 -12.86 0.82
CA LEU A 68 24.89 -11.90 0.85
C LEU A 68 23.50 -12.53 1.08
N PRO A 69 23.10 -13.63 0.40
CA PRO A 69 21.82 -14.31 0.66
C PRO A 69 21.57 -14.77 2.09
N LEU A 70 22.64 -14.94 2.89
CA LEU A 70 22.58 -15.41 4.28
C LEU A 70 22.57 -14.26 5.30
N VAL A 71 22.83 -13.02 4.86
CA VAL A 71 22.89 -11.82 5.72
C VAL A 71 21.89 -10.73 5.33
N THR A 72 21.34 -10.74 4.12
CA THR A 72 20.22 -9.86 3.70
C THR A 72 18.86 -10.42 4.11
N VAL A 73 17.96 -9.59 4.64
CA VAL A 73 16.58 -9.98 4.97
C VAL A 73 15.64 -9.68 3.78
N GLY A 74 15.49 -10.64 2.86
CA GLY A 74 14.70 -10.50 1.64
C GLY A 74 13.17 -10.55 1.79
N HIS A 75 12.60 -10.03 2.89
CA HIS A 75 11.16 -10.10 3.15
C HIS A 75 10.38 -9.00 2.41
N THR A 76 9.53 -9.42 1.47
CA THR A 76 8.67 -8.59 0.63
C THR A 76 7.35 -9.34 0.32
N GLU A 77 6.36 -8.63 -0.23
CA GLU A 77 5.03 -9.12 -0.57
C GLU A 77 4.42 -8.27 -1.70
N PHE A 78 3.43 -8.79 -2.44
CA PHE A 78 2.72 -8.00 -3.44
C PHE A 78 1.86 -6.93 -2.76
N PHE A 79 1.83 -5.74 -3.35
CA PHE A 79 1.01 -4.60 -2.89
C PHE A 79 1.30 -4.15 -1.43
N ARG A 80 2.52 -4.40 -0.95
CA ARG A 80 3.03 -4.00 0.38
C ARG A 80 2.77 -2.53 0.69
N ASP A 81 2.21 -2.26 1.88
CA ASP A 81 1.64 -0.96 2.30
C ASP A 81 0.51 -0.48 1.39
N ALA A 82 -0.73 -0.72 1.84
CA ALA A 82 -1.94 -0.36 1.10
C ALA A 82 -2.20 1.15 0.99
N LYS A 83 -1.61 2.01 1.84
CA LYS A 83 -1.69 3.48 1.68
C LYS A 83 -0.75 3.91 0.54
N GLN A 84 0.53 3.54 0.64
CA GLN A 84 1.53 3.89 -0.37
C GLN A 84 1.19 3.31 -1.74
N PHE A 85 0.74 2.06 -1.79
CA PHE A 85 0.39 1.44 -3.07
C PHE A 85 -0.91 2.02 -3.66
N ARG A 86 -1.89 2.43 -2.84
CA ARG A 86 -3.04 3.21 -3.32
C ARG A 86 -2.60 4.51 -4.00
N ALA A 87 -1.67 5.26 -3.41
CA ALA A 87 -1.16 6.51 -4.00
C ALA A 87 -0.43 6.28 -5.33
N LEU A 88 0.32 5.17 -5.45
CA LEU A 88 0.91 4.72 -6.71
C LEU A 88 -0.17 4.41 -7.76
N GLU A 89 -1.19 3.63 -7.37
CA GLU A 89 -2.24 3.14 -8.27
C GLU A 89 -3.24 4.22 -8.72
N LYS A 90 -3.63 5.15 -7.83
CA LYS A 90 -4.68 6.15 -8.09
C LYS A 90 -4.18 7.50 -8.61
N SER A 91 -3.01 7.95 -8.17
CA SER A 91 -2.48 9.29 -8.53
C SER A 91 -1.16 9.24 -9.29
N VAL A 92 -0.12 8.59 -8.76
CA VAL A 92 1.25 8.74 -9.30
C VAL A 92 1.43 8.07 -10.65
N LEU A 93 1.15 6.77 -10.78
CA LEU A 93 1.36 6.06 -12.06
C LEU A 93 0.43 6.58 -13.19
N PRO A 94 -0.86 6.93 -12.94
CA PRO A 94 -1.71 7.57 -13.93
C PRO A 94 -1.20 8.93 -14.42
N ASP A 95 -0.71 9.79 -13.51
CA ASP A 95 -0.14 11.09 -13.85
C ASP A 95 1.19 10.94 -14.63
N LEU A 96 2.08 10.04 -14.21
CA LEU A 96 3.34 9.77 -14.90
C LEU A 96 3.14 9.25 -16.32
N VAL A 97 2.27 8.24 -16.52
CA VAL A 97 1.91 7.74 -17.87
C VAL A 97 1.30 8.86 -18.72
N SER A 98 0.44 9.71 -18.13
CA SER A 98 -0.20 10.83 -18.83
C SER A 98 0.79 11.93 -19.23
N ARG A 99 1.81 12.22 -18.42
CA ARG A 99 2.88 13.19 -18.74
C ARG A 99 3.82 12.62 -19.80
N SER A 100 4.30 11.39 -19.58
CA SER A 100 5.24 10.71 -20.46
C SER A 100 4.73 10.59 -21.91
N ARG A 101 3.43 10.33 -22.10
CA ARG A 101 2.79 10.31 -23.42
C ARG A 101 2.74 11.69 -24.10
N ARG A 102 2.48 12.78 -23.34
CA ARG A 102 2.52 14.17 -23.87
C ARG A 102 3.95 14.61 -24.19
N GLU A 103 4.92 14.13 -23.42
CA GLU A 103 6.35 14.38 -23.56
C GLU A 103 7.03 13.40 -24.55
N MET A 104 6.27 12.54 -25.23
CA MET A 104 6.72 11.56 -26.23
C MET A 104 7.92 10.71 -25.78
N ARG A 105 7.90 10.27 -24.51
CA ARG A 105 8.99 9.53 -23.86
C ARG A 105 8.47 8.31 -23.08
N LYS A 106 9.40 7.58 -22.47
CA LYS A 106 9.10 6.51 -21.49
C LYS A 106 8.92 7.05 -20.07
N VAL A 107 8.14 6.32 -19.28
CA VAL A 107 8.09 6.45 -17.81
C VAL A 107 9.28 5.67 -17.24
N SER A 108 10.20 6.35 -16.56
CA SER A 108 11.42 5.74 -16.00
C SER A 108 11.27 5.55 -14.49
N ILE A 109 11.19 4.30 -14.05
CA ILE A 109 10.94 3.91 -12.65
C ILE A 109 12.07 3.00 -12.16
N TRP A 110 12.51 3.19 -10.92
CA TRP A 110 13.48 2.30 -10.27
C TRP A 110 12.92 1.73 -8.96
N SER A 111 12.75 0.40 -8.89
CA SER A 111 12.60 -0.33 -7.62
C SER A 111 13.98 -0.77 -7.13
N ALA A 112 14.47 -0.08 -6.10
CA ALA A 112 15.81 -0.18 -5.53
C ALA A 112 15.77 -0.98 -4.22
N GLY A 113 16.22 -2.24 -4.27
CA GLY A 113 15.98 -3.25 -3.24
C GLY A 113 14.74 -4.09 -3.53
N CYS A 114 14.57 -4.54 -4.78
CA CYS A 114 13.38 -5.25 -5.23
C CYS A 114 13.19 -6.66 -4.62
N ALA A 115 14.18 -7.15 -3.87
CA ALA A 115 14.26 -8.50 -3.33
C ALA A 115 13.91 -9.56 -4.39
N THR A 116 12.86 -10.35 -4.15
CA THR A 116 12.42 -11.44 -5.04
C THR A 116 11.29 -11.06 -6.01
N GLY A 117 11.02 -9.75 -6.16
CA GLY A 117 10.33 -9.20 -7.33
C GLY A 117 8.87 -8.75 -7.13
N GLU A 118 8.24 -9.01 -5.99
CA GLU A 118 6.82 -8.64 -5.81
C GLU A 118 6.51 -7.15 -6.04
N GLU A 119 7.36 -6.23 -5.60
CA GLU A 119 7.16 -4.79 -5.81
C GLU A 119 7.13 -4.41 -7.30
N PRO A 120 8.16 -4.71 -8.13
CA PRO A 120 8.10 -4.40 -9.55
C PRO A 120 7.02 -5.17 -10.31
N TYR A 121 6.63 -6.38 -9.91
CA TYR A 121 5.46 -7.05 -10.49
C TYR A 121 4.13 -6.36 -10.12
N SER A 122 3.98 -5.86 -8.89
CA SER A 122 2.84 -5.02 -8.51
C SER A 122 2.78 -3.73 -9.32
N LEU A 123 3.91 -3.04 -9.53
CA LEU A 123 3.99 -1.86 -10.41
C LEU A 123 3.62 -2.20 -11.86
N ALA A 124 4.16 -3.29 -12.41
CA ALA A 124 3.89 -3.74 -13.77
C ALA A 124 2.40 -4.09 -13.98
N MET A 125 1.74 -4.72 -12.99
CA MET A 125 0.30 -5.01 -13.05
C MET A 125 -0.53 -3.73 -13.18
N VAL A 126 -0.23 -2.70 -12.39
CA VAL A 126 -0.92 -1.40 -12.48
C VAL A 126 -0.66 -0.73 -13.82
N LEU A 127 0.59 -0.69 -14.30
CA LEU A 127 0.93 -0.08 -15.59
C LEU A 127 0.19 -0.75 -16.76
N ALA A 128 0.06 -2.08 -16.74
CA ALA A 128 -0.74 -2.84 -17.70
C ALA A 128 -2.26 -2.68 -17.53
N GLU A 129 -2.76 -2.35 -16.31
CA GLU A 129 -4.16 -1.99 -16.07
C GLU A 129 -4.51 -0.58 -16.56
N LEU A 130 -3.59 0.38 -16.39
CA LEU A 130 -3.65 1.73 -16.98
C LEU A 130 -3.46 1.72 -18.51
N GLY A 131 -3.12 0.57 -19.09
CA GLY A 131 -2.95 0.41 -20.52
C GLY A 131 -1.70 1.10 -21.07
N ALA A 132 -0.65 1.25 -20.27
CA ALA A 132 0.70 1.48 -20.77
C ALA A 132 1.23 0.18 -21.40
N LEU A 133 1.96 0.30 -22.51
CA LEU A 133 2.70 -0.82 -23.12
C LEU A 133 4.06 -0.99 -22.43
N SER A 134 4.62 -2.20 -22.45
CA SER A 134 5.98 -2.48 -21.97
C SER A 134 7.03 -1.56 -22.62
N LEU A 135 6.84 -1.21 -23.90
CA LEU A 135 7.71 -0.27 -24.62
C LEU A 135 7.62 1.19 -24.11
N GLU A 136 6.53 1.61 -23.47
CA GLU A 136 6.37 2.96 -22.89
C GLU A 136 7.00 3.10 -21.50
N VAL A 137 7.55 2.00 -20.97
CA VAL A 137 8.07 1.91 -19.60
C VAL A 137 9.57 1.56 -19.65
N ASP A 138 10.32 2.05 -18.68
CA ASP A 138 11.62 1.51 -18.25
C ASP A 138 11.56 1.34 -16.73
N LEU A 139 11.03 0.19 -16.29
CA LEU A 139 10.94 -0.19 -14.88
C LEU A 139 12.16 -1.06 -14.56
N TRP A 140 13.19 -0.40 -14.04
CA TRP A 140 14.40 -1.05 -13.56
C TRP A 140 14.15 -1.59 -12.15
N ALA A 141 14.50 -2.86 -11.93
CA ALA A 141 14.36 -3.54 -10.65
C ALA A 141 15.73 -4.09 -10.25
N THR A 142 16.23 -3.69 -9.09
CA THR A 142 17.57 -4.06 -8.65
C THR A 142 17.62 -4.54 -7.22
N ASP A 143 18.48 -5.51 -6.95
CA ASP A 143 18.89 -5.85 -5.59
C ASP A 143 20.41 -6.01 -5.48
N LEU A 144 20.89 -6.02 -4.24
CA LEU A 144 22.26 -6.39 -3.87
C LEU A 144 22.41 -7.93 -3.85
N ASN A 145 21.34 -8.64 -3.48
CA ASN A 145 21.28 -10.10 -3.44
C ASN A 145 20.93 -10.66 -4.83
N LEU A 146 21.94 -11.04 -5.61
CA LEU A 146 21.75 -11.58 -6.96
C LEU A 146 20.89 -12.86 -7.01
N ALA A 147 20.89 -13.70 -5.96
CA ALA A 147 20.03 -14.88 -5.91
C ALA A 147 18.55 -14.50 -5.81
N ALA A 148 18.23 -13.40 -5.13
CA ALA A 148 16.88 -12.83 -5.11
C ALA A 148 16.49 -12.26 -6.49
N VAL A 149 17.41 -11.58 -7.19
CA VAL A 149 17.21 -11.07 -8.55
C VAL A 149 16.94 -12.21 -9.56
N GLU A 150 17.67 -13.33 -9.49
CA GLU A 150 17.42 -14.47 -10.39
C GLU A 150 16.09 -15.18 -10.12
N ALA A 151 15.65 -15.25 -8.85
CA ALA A 151 14.29 -15.72 -8.53
C ALA A 151 13.21 -14.73 -9.02
N ALA A 152 13.45 -13.43 -8.95
CA ALA A 152 12.55 -12.40 -9.48
C ALA A 152 12.37 -12.51 -11.01
N LYS A 153 13.47 -12.74 -11.75
CA LYS A 153 13.46 -13.00 -13.21
C LYS A 153 12.64 -14.22 -13.61
N GLN A 154 12.63 -15.28 -12.79
CA GLN A 154 11.79 -16.45 -13.02
C GLN A 154 10.29 -16.14 -12.90
N GLY A 155 9.93 -15.18 -12.05
CA GLY A 155 8.55 -14.75 -11.83
C GLY A 155 7.67 -15.85 -11.22
N ARG A 156 8.26 -16.79 -10.47
CA ARG A 156 7.57 -17.89 -9.78
C ARG A 156 7.32 -17.51 -8.32
N PHE A 157 6.06 -17.58 -7.90
CA PHE A 157 5.63 -17.22 -6.55
C PHE A 157 4.77 -18.33 -5.97
N THR A 158 5.07 -18.77 -4.74
CA THR A 158 4.25 -19.77 -4.06
C THR A 158 2.88 -19.19 -3.70
N SER A 159 1.87 -20.05 -3.55
CA SER A 159 0.50 -19.63 -3.20
C SER A 159 0.45 -18.75 -1.94
N ARG A 160 1.38 -18.94 -0.99
CA ARG A 160 1.51 -18.09 0.21
C ARG A 160 1.99 -16.67 -0.10
N ARG A 161 2.88 -16.48 -1.08
CA ARG A 161 3.38 -15.15 -1.48
C ARG A 161 2.37 -14.40 -2.35
N ALA A 162 1.67 -15.12 -3.21
CA ALA A 162 0.64 -14.58 -4.11
C ALA A 162 -0.68 -14.17 -3.40
N ILE A 163 -0.81 -14.40 -2.09
CA ILE A 163 -2.08 -14.28 -1.34
C ILE A 163 -2.65 -12.85 -1.29
N SER A 164 -1.82 -11.82 -1.41
CA SER A 164 -2.26 -10.42 -1.47
C SER A 164 -2.63 -9.95 -2.88
N ILE A 165 -2.45 -10.78 -3.91
CA ILE A 165 -2.93 -10.51 -5.27
C ILE A 165 -4.42 -10.90 -5.35
N ASN A 166 -5.28 -9.97 -5.74
CA ASN A 166 -6.70 -10.28 -5.95
C ASN A 166 -6.91 -11.27 -7.12
N GLN A 167 -7.99 -12.05 -7.07
CA GLN A 167 -8.23 -13.13 -8.03
C GLN A 167 -8.31 -12.67 -9.50
N ALA A 168 -8.79 -11.45 -9.76
CA ALA A 168 -8.84 -10.89 -11.11
C ALA A 168 -7.43 -10.60 -11.65
N ARG A 169 -6.54 -10.04 -10.82
CA ARG A 169 -5.12 -9.84 -11.14
C ARG A 169 -4.40 -11.19 -11.33
N LEU A 170 -4.65 -12.19 -10.47
CA LEU A 170 -4.10 -13.55 -10.64
C LEU A 170 -4.48 -14.16 -12.00
N THR A 171 -5.77 -14.25 -12.31
CA THR A 171 -6.27 -14.87 -13.55
C THR A 171 -5.85 -14.12 -14.82
N ARG A 172 -5.58 -12.81 -14.74
CA ARG A 172 -5.16 -11.97 -15.86
C ARG A 172 -3.65 -12.00 -16.12
N PHE A 173 -2.84 -12.06 -15.07
CA PHE A 173 -1.39 -11.79 -15.13
C PHE A 173 -0.48 -12.97 -14.82
N PHE A 174 -1.02 -14.05 -14.27
CA PHE A 174 -0.30 -15.26 -13.90
C PHE A 174 -0.97 -16.50 -14.48
N LYS A 175 -0.20 -17.57 -14.64
CA LYS A 175 -0.73 -18.94 -14.82
C LYS A 175 -0.49 -19.74 -13.54
N PRO A 176 -1.41 -20.64 -13.15
CA PRO A 176 -1.15 -21.59 -12.07
C PRO A 176 -0.03 -22.57 -12.48
N VAL A 177 0.75 -22.99 -11.50
CA VAL A 177 1.79 -24.03 -11.58
C VAL A 177 1.77 -24.87 -10.30
N GLU A 178 2.44 -26.01 -10.29
CA GLU A 178 2.37 -27.03 -9.22
C GLU A 178 2.44 -26.49 -7.78
N GLU A 179 3.37 -25.57 -7.50
CA GLU A 179 3.52 -24.94 -6.16
C GLU A 179 3.03 -23.48 -6.07
N GLY A 180 2.25 -22.99 -7.03
CA GLY A 180 1.67 -21.64 -6.98
C GLY A 180 1.42 -21.00 -8.34
N TYR A 181 2.11 -19.89 -8.62
CA TYR A 181 1.85 -19.03 -9.78
C TYR A 181 3.14 -18.63 -10.50
N GLU A 182 3.09 -18.55 -11.84
CA GLU A 182 4.17 -18.03 -12.69
C GLU A 182 3.67 -16.82 -13.50
N ALA A 183 4.39 -15.70 -13.43
CA ALA A 183 4.07 -14.47 -14.17
C ALA A 183 4.12 -14.69 -15.69
N LEU A 184 3.09 -14.23 -16.40
CA LEU A 184 3.03 -14.33 -17.86
C LEU A 184 4.21 -13.57 -18.51
N PRO A 185 4.76 -14.04 -19.65
CA PRO A 185 5.86 -13.35 -20.35
C PRO A 185 5.55 -11.87 -20.63
N ALA A 186 4.31 -11.58 -21.06
CA ALA A 186 3.82 -10.23 -21.33
C ALA A 186 3.84 -9.29 -20.11
N LEU A 187 3.82 -9.79 -18.87
CA LEU A 187 4.04 -8.98 -17.67
C LEU A 187 5.54 -8.81 -17.37
N ARG A 188 6.34 -9.87 -17.59
CA ARG A 188 7.80 -9.84 -17.40
C ARG A 188 8.49 -8.83 -18.33
N GLU A 189 7.97 -8.63 -19.53
CA GLU A 189 8.46 -7.63 -20.51
C GLU A 189 8.48 -6.18 -19.99
N TYR A 190 7.72 -5.84 -18.94
CA TYR A 190 7.78 -4.51 -18.32
C TYR A 190 9.03 -4.29 -17.46
N ILE A 191 9.68 -5.35 -16.96
CA ILE A 191 10.63 -5.27 -15.84
C ILE A 191 12.04 -5.67 -16.27
N ARG A 192 13.00 -4.76 -16.08
CA ARG A 192 14.42 -5.00 -16.30
C ARG A 192 15.11 -5.30 -14.97
N PHE A 193 15.35 -6.59 -14.69
CA PHE A 193 16.01 -7.06 -13.47
C PHE A 193 17.54 -7.06 -13.57
N ASP A 194 18.23 -6.49 -12.57
CA ASP A 194 19.69 -6.32 -12.57
C ASP A 194 20.28 -6.31 -11.13
N GLY A 195 21.60 -6.41 -11.02
CA GLY A 195 22.31 -6.22 -9.74
C GLY A 195 22.72 -4.77 -9.52
N GLN A 196 22.43 -4.22 -8.34
CA GLN A 196 22.93 -2.92 -7.89
C GLN A 196 23.12 -2.88 -6.37
N ASN A 197 24.37 -2.67 -5.94
CA ASN A 197 24.68 -2.23 -4.59
C ASN A 197 24.31 -0.73 -4.47
N LEU A 198 23.54 -0.33 -3.46
CA LEU A 198 23.11 1.06 -3.27
C LEU A 198 24.14 1.93 -2.51
N ALA A 199 25.09 1.31 -1.81
CA ALA A 199 26.10 2.01 -1.01
C ALA A 199 27.22 2.66 -1.85
N VAL A 200 27.45 2.16 -3.08
CA VAL A 200 28.51 2.62 -3.99
C VAL A 200 28.46 4.13 -4.26
N PRO A 201 29.59 4.82 -4.48
CA PRO A 201 29.62 6.27 -4.63
C PRO A 201 28.99 6.79 -5.94
N VAL A 202 28.87 5.95 -6.98
CA VAL A 202 28.33 6.31 -8.30
C VAL A 202 27.43 5.18 -8.82
N PHE A 203 26.32 5.53 -9.48
CA PHE A 203 25.43 4.58 -10.14
C PHE A 203 25.67 4.58 -11.65
N ASP A 204 26.62 3.77 -12.13
CA ASP A 204 27.09 3.77 -13.54
C ASP A 204 25.97 3.55 -14.57
N LYS A 205 24.88 2.91 -14.16
CA LYS A 205 23.70 2.59 -14.99
C LYS A 205 22.60 3.67 -14.94
N VAL A 206 22.79 4.76 -14.18
CA VAL A 206 21.76 5.80 -13.94
C VAL A 206 22.27 7.17 -14.35
N ALA A 207 21.73 7.70 -15.44
CA ALA A 207 22.03 9.07 -15.87
C ALA A 207 21.41 10.12 -14.92
N LEU A 208 22.06 11.29 -14.81
CA LEU A 208 21.56 12.40 -14.01
C LEU A 208 20.18 12.88 -14.50
N SER A 209 19.27 13.12 -13.57
CA SER A 209 17.90 13.61 -13.84
C SER A 209 17.15 12.79 -14.91
N SER A 210 17.28 11.46 -14.87
CA SER A 210 16.70 10.52 -15.83
C SER A 210 15.40 9.85 -15.35
N LEU A 211 15.24 9.66 -14.03
CA LEU A 211 14.15 8.90 -13.44
C LEU A 211 12.96 9.78 -13.04
N ASP A 212 11.73 9.28 -13.23
CA ASP A 212 10.51 9.93 -12.73
C ASP A 212 10.20 9.53 -11.28
N LEU A 213 10.48 8.27 -10.94
CA LEU A 213 10.08 7.62 -9.69
C LEU A 213 11.14 6.65 -9.19
N ILE A 214 11.49 6.73 -7.91
CA ILE A 214 12.28 5.73 -7.19
C ILE A 214 11.43 5.16 -6.05
N LEU A 215 11.46 3.85 -5.88
CA LEU A 215 10.99 3.15 -4.69
C LEU A 215 12.23 2.53 -4.03
N CYS A 216 12.50 2.86 -2.78
CA CYS A 216 13.58 2.28 -1.98
C CYS A 216 13.03 1.95 -0.59
N ARG A 217 12.28 0.85 -0.50
CA ARG A 217 11.28 0.64 0.56
C ARG A 217 11.65 -0.56 1.44
N ASN A 218 11.79 -0.31 2.74
CA ASN A 218 12.30 -1.24 3.74
C ASN A 218 13.75 -1.69 3.47
N VAL A 219 14.59 -0.76 2.98
CA VAL A 219 15.98 -0.99 2.59
C VAL A 219 16.95 -0.12 3.39
N ILE A 220 16.62 1.15 3.61
CA ILE A 220 17.55 2.09 4.26
C ILE A 220 17.69 1.82 5.77
N ILE A 221 16.77 1.04 6.36
CA ILE A 221 16.90 0.46 7.71
C ILE A 221 18.18 -0.39 7.92
N TYR A 222 18.84 -0.85 6.86
CA TYR A 222 20.09 -1.62 6.95
C TYR A 222 21.36 -0.78 6.82
N PHE A 223 21.24 0.53 6.58
CA PHE A 223 22.36 1.44 6.31
C PHE A 223 22.66 2.37 7.51
N ASP A 224 23.88 2.91 7.57
CA ASP A 224 24.24 3.96 8.53
C ASP A 224 23.91 5.38 8.00
N LEU A 225 23.90 6.39 8.88
CA LEU A 225 23.53 7.76 8.47
C LEU A 225 24.45 8.35 7.38
N PRO A 226 25.78 8.09 7.37
CA PRO A 226 26.63 8.41 6.22
C PRO A 226 26.17 7.77 4.90
N THR A 227 25.92 6.46 4.89
CA THR A 227 25.47 5.73 3.68
C THR A 227 24.10 6.21 3.21
N ILE A 228 23.16 6.45 4.14
CA ILE A 228 21.84 7.00 3.84
C ILE A 228 21.96 8.39 3.20
N ARG A 229 22.77 9.31 3.76
CA ARG A 229 22.94 10.66 3.19
C ARG A 229 23.51 10.60 1.78
N GLY A 230 24.59 9.86 1.56
CA GLY A 230 25.18 9.69 0.23
C GLY A 230 24.22 9.03 -0.78
N LEU A 231 23.37 8.09 -0.33
CA LEU A 231 22.32 7.50 -1.13
C LEU A 231 21.25 8.54 -1.52
N MET A 232 20.82 9.40 -0.59
CA MET A 232 19.84 10.45 -0.87
C MET A 232 20.40 11.55 -1.79
N ASP A 233 21.69 11.87 -1.69
CA ASP A 233 22.38 12.73 -2.67
C ASP A 233 22.32 12.13 -4.09
N ARG A 234 22.61 10.82 -4.22
CA ARG A 234 22.53 10.11 -5.51
C ARG A 234 21.10 10.01 -6.05
N PHE A 235 20.12 9.68 -5.22
CA PHE A 235 18.70 9.64 -5.61
C PHE A 235 18.18 11.02 -6.04
N LEU A 236 18.56 12.09 -5.33
CA LEU A 236 18.22 13.46 -5.71
C LEU A 236 18.87 13.84 -7.06
N ALA A 237 20.10 13.40 -7.31
CA ALA A 237 20.78 13.64 -8.59
C ALA A 237 20.17 12.83 -9.76
N ALA A 238 19.69 11.61 -9.49
CA ALA A 238 19.08 10.71 -10.48
C ALA A 238 17.63 11.07 -10.86
N LEU A 239 16.83 11.51 -9.90
CA LEU A 239 15.44 11.94 -10.15
C LEU A 239 15.36 13.21 -10.99
N ARG A 240 14.38 13.30 -11.87
CA ARG A 240 13.97 14.53 -12.56
C ARG A 240 13.46 15.55 -11.54
N PRO A 241 13.58 16.87 -11.82
CA PRO A 241 12.93 17.89 -11.00
C PRO A 241 11.42 17.61 -10.89
N GLY A 242 10.88 17.56 -9.68
CA GLY A 242 9.50 17.16 -9.40
C GLY A 242 9.23 15.65 -9.37
N GLY A 243 10.24 14.82 -9.66
CA GLY A 243 10.19 13.35 -9.53
C GLY A 243 10.14 12.90 -8.07
N LEU A 244 9.66 11.67 -7.85
CA LEU A 244 9.26 11.17 -6.53
C LEU A 244 10.15 10.03 -6.01
N LEU A 245 10.30 9.97 -4.69
CA LEU A 245 10.95 8.92 -3.93
C LEU A 245 9.98 8.39 -2.87
N PHE A 246 9.66 7.09 -2.96
CA PHE A 246 8.94 6.35 -1.94
C PHE A 246 9.93 5.59 -1.06
N LEU A 247 9.88 5.82 0.26
CA LEU A 247 10.53 4.99 1.27
C LEU A 247 9.47 4.12 1.96
N GLY A 248 9.87 3.10 2.71
CA GLY A 248 8.93 2.22 3.43
C GLY A 248 8.26 2.93 4.60
N TYR A 249 7.13 2.42 5.08
CA TYR A 249 6.31 3.01 6.15
C TYR A 249 7.11 3.50 7.39
N SER A 250 8.13 2.76 7.82
CA SER A 250 8.95 3.07 9.00
C SER A 250 10.24 3.84 8.68
N GLU A 251 10.38 4.42 7.48
CA GLU A 251 11.61 5.05 7.00
C GLU A 251 11.38 6.55 6.75
N SER A 252 12.16 7.40 7.44
CA SER A 252 12.01 8.85 7.39
C SER A 252 13.35 9.55 7.20
N LEU A 253 13.35 10.63 6.42
CA LEU A 253 14.51 11.51 6.24
C LEU A 253 14.51 12.70 7.22
N PHE A 254 13.51 12.81 8.09
CA PHE A 254 13.38 13.89 9.07
C PHE A 254 14.64 13.98 9.97
N LYS A 255 15.23 15.19 10.05
CA LYS A 255 16.56 15.49 10.67
C LYS A 255 17.77 14.77 10.03
N VAL A 256 17.58 13.84 9.10
CA VAL A 256 18.66 13.09 8.42
C VAL A 256 19.11 13.77 7.13
N TYR A 257 18.15 14.17 6.29
CA TYR A 257 18.37 14.76 4.96
C TYR A 257 17.17 15.63 4.55
N ASP A 258 17.40 16.90 4.23
CA ASP A 258 16.38 17.95 4.10
C ASP A 258 16.18 18.47 2.65
N ARG A 259 17.00 17.99 1.70
CA ARG A 259 16.97 18.45 0.30
C ARG A 259 15.82 17.89 -0.55
N PHE A 260 14.95 17.07 0.05
CA PHE A 260 13.70 16.57 -0.54
C PHE A 260 12.50 17.28 0.09
N GLU A 261 11.52 17.67 -0.72
CA GLU A 261 10.23 18.15 -0.24
C GLU A 261 9.35 16.96 0.17
N MET A 262 9.00 16.83 1.45
CA MET A 262 7.96 15.88 1.85
C MET A 262 6.58 16.41 1.42
N ILE A 263 5.81 15.58 0.72
CA ILE A 263 4.43 15.88 0.30
C ILE A 263 3.51 14.69 0.61
N GLU A 264 2.21 14.94 0.66
CA GLU A 264 1.18 13.90 0.77
C GLU A 264 0.55 13.62 -0.60
N VAL A 265 0.27 12.34 -0.90
CA VAL A 265 -0.48 11.89 -2.08
C VAL A 265 -1.41 10.76 -1.63
N ASP A 266 -2.73 10.92 -1.81
CA ASP A 266 -3.78 9.94 -1.42
C ASP A 266 -3.65 9.34 0.00
N GLY A 267 -3.21 10.13 1.00
CA GLY A 267 -2.99 9.66 2.37
C GLY A 267 -1.66 8.93 2.60
N ALA A 268 -0.69 9.06 1.67
CA ALA A 268 0.67 8.55 1.81
C ALA A 268 1.70 9.69 1.72
N PHE A 269 2.64 9.73 2.66
CA PHE A 269 3.77 10.65 2.60
C PHE A 269 4.86 10.15 1.66
N VAL A 270 5.31 11.01 0.76
CA VAL A 270 6.33 10.73 -0.26
C VAL A 270 7.30 11.91 -0.36
N TYR A 271 8.51 11.65 -0.86
CA TYR A 271 9.55 12.68 -1.03
C TYR A 271 9.59 13.13 -2.49
N ARG A 272 9.66 14.42 -2.74
CA ARG A 272 9.74 15.03 -4.09
C ARG A 272 11.06 15.78 -4.25
N ARG A 273 11.76 15.56 -5.37
CA ARG A 273 12.89 16.42 -5.75
C ARG A 273 12.35 17.85 -6.03
N PRO A 274 12.87 18.91 -5.39
CA PRO A 274 12.49 20.29 -5.69
C PRO A 274 12.62 20.64 -7.17
N LEU A 275 11.81 21.59 -7.65
CA LEU A 275 11.98 22.13 -8.98
C LEU A 275 13.21 23.05 -9.07
N ASN A 276 13.87 23.02 -10.23
CA ASN A 276 15.06 23.84 -10.50
C ASN A 276 14.75 25.35 -10.56
N ASP A 277 13.48 25.74 -10.68
CA ASP A 277 13.02 27.13 -10.71
C ASP A 277 11.82 27.28 -9.75
N LYS A 278 11.86 28.30 -8.89
CA LYS A 278 10.78 28.64 -7.94
C LYS A 278 9.61 29.39 -8.60
N SER A 279 9.79 29.92 -9.81
CA SER A 279 8.72 30.55 -10.61
C SER A 279 7.83 29.50 -11.29
N MET A 280 8.43 28.40 -11.76
CA MET A 280 7.68 27.22 -12.16
C MET A 280 7.11 26.51 -10.94
N ARG A 281 5.82 26.75 -10.65
CA ARG A 281 5.04 25.75 -9.91
C ARG A 281 5.02 24.47 -10.75
N ALA A 282 5.32 23.34 -10.12
CA ALA A 282 4.89 22.05 -10.67
C ALA A 282 3.38 22.14 -10.91
N PRO A 283 2.83 21.61 -12.02
CA PRO A 283 1.42 21.32 -12.04
C PRO A 283 1.16 20.43 -10.82
N PRO A 284 0.29 20.84 -9.87
CA PRO A 284 0.02 20.01 -8.71
C PRO A 284 -0.39 18.64 -9.22
N LEU A 285 0.10 17.57 -8.57
CA LEU A 285 -0.40 16.22 -8.83
C LEU A 285 -1.91 16.31 -8.85
N ARG A 286 -2.51 16.07 -10.01
CA ARG A 286 -3.90 16.47 -10.21
C ARG A 286 -4.75 15.51 -9.39
N ILE A 287 -5.21 16.01 -8.25
CA ILE A 287 -6.37 15.48 -7.52
C ILE A 287 -7.63 15.80 -8.35
N THR A 288 -7.65 15.32 -9.60
CA THR A 288 -8.89 14.95 -10.26
C THR A 288 -9.39 13.73 -9.49
N PRO A 289 -10.51 13.81 -8.75
CA PRO A 289 -11.15 12.58 -8.29
C PRO A 289 -11.38 11.71 -9.53
N TYR A 290 -10.92 10.47 -9.47
CA TYR A 290 -11.05 9.52 -10.57
C TYR A 290 -12.53 9.49 -11.00
N PRO A 291 -12.87 9.69 -12.29
CA PRO A 291 -14.24 10.02 -12.72
C PRO A 291 -15.19 8.82 -12.68
N GLY A 292 -15.57 8.42 -11.46
CA GLY A 292 -16.26 7.16 -11.16
C GLY A 292 -15.33 5.96 -11.26
N GLU A 293 -15.54 4.93 -10.44
CA GLU A 293 -14.90 3.64 -10.69
C GLU A 293 -15.31 3.14 -12.10
N PRO A 294 -14.36 2.76 -12.97
CA PRO A 294 -14.71 2.13 -14.23
C PRO A 294 -15.06 0.69 -13.92
N ASP A 295 -16.35 0.49 -13.58
CA ASP A 295 -16.96 -0.70 -12.98
C ASP A 295 -16.13 -1.98 -13.19
N VAL A 296 -15.39 -2.34 -12.13
CA VAL A 296 -14.47 -3.47 -12.12
C VAL A 296 -15.25 -4.81 -12.07
N ALA A 297 -16.54 -4.78 -11.70
CA ALA A 297 -17.42 -5.94 -11.78
C ALA A 297 -18.05 -6.11 -13.18
N ALA A 298 -18.28 -5.02 -13.93
CA ALA A 298 -18.78 -5.08 -15.30
C ALA A 298 -17.76 -5.63 -16.31
N ARG A 299 -16.45 -5.47 -16.05
CA ARG A 299 -15.40 -6.11 -16.86
C ARG A 299 -15.25 -7.58 -16.47
N ARG A 300 -15.92 -8.47 -17.23
CA ARG A 300 -15.65 -9.92 -17.23
C ARG A 300 -14.12 -10.17 -17.19
N PRO A 301 -13.61 -11.06 -16.33
CA PRO A 301 -12.18 -11.31 -16.21
C PRO A 301 -11.64 -11.78 -17.56
N VAL A 302 -10.79 -10.95 -18.16
CA VAL A 302 -10.12 -11.22 -19.43
C VAL A 302 -9.08 -12.32 -19.17
N PRO A 303 -9.19 -13.52 -19.80
CA PRO A 303 -8.22 -14.60 -19.56
C PRO A 303 -6.80 -14.20 -19.93
N ALA A 304 -5.80 -14.87 -19.32
CA ALA A 304 -4.37 -14.71 -19.62
C ALA A 304 -4.04 -14.64 -21.12
N ASP A 305 -4.66 -15.50 -21.93
CA ASP A 305 -4.49 -15.54 -23.39
C ASP A 305 -5.00 -14.26 -24.06
N ALA A 306 -6.12 -13.73 -23.57
CA ALA A 306 -6.76 -12.53 -24.10
C ALA A 306 -6.07 -11.23 -23.62
N PHE A 307 -5.43 -11.21 -22.44
CA PHE A 307 -4.50 -10.13 -22.08
C PHE A 307 -3.27 -10.12 -23.01
N THR A 308 -2.70 -11.30 -23.27
CA THR A 308 -1.57 -11.45 -24.21
C THR A 308 -1.96 -11.05 -25.63
N ALA A 309 -3.19 -11.35 -26.06
CA ALA A 309 -3.73 -10.95 -27.36
C ALA A 309 -4.04 -9.44 -27.44
N ASP A 310 -4.59 -8.83 -26.38
CA ASP A 310 -4.83 -7.37 -26.30
C ASP A 310 -3.52 -6.59 -26.35
N LEU A 311 -2.49 -7.01 -25.61
CA LEU A 311 -1.16 -6.38 -25.67
C LEU A 311 -0.56 -6.48 -27.09
N ARG A 312 -0.58 -7.67 -27.69
CA ARG A 312 -0.13 -7.87 -29.09
C ARG A 312 -0.91 -7.02 -30.08
N LYS A 313 -2.23 -6.91 -29.94
CA LYS A 313 -3.08 -6.08 -30.81
C LYS A 313 -2.69 -4.60 -30.74
N ARG A 314 -2.31 -4.09 -29.56
CA ARG A 314 -1.83 -2.70 -29.38
C ARG A 314 -0.39 -2.47 -29.81
N MET A 315 0.40 -3.54 -30.02
CA MET A 315 1.77 -3.48 -30.53
C MET A 315 1.85 -3.60 -32.06
N LEU A 316 0.77 -4.05 -32.70
CA LEU A 316 0.61 -3.95 -34.15
C LEU A 316 0.17 -2.51 -34.51
N PRO A 317 0.72 -1.90 -35.57
CA PRO A 317 0.17 -0.66 -36.11
C PRO A 317 -1.28 -0.89 -36.55
N GLU A 318 -2.18 0.08 -36.31
CA GLU A 318 -3.48 0.06 -36.98
C GLU A 318 -3.27 0.21 -38.50
N ASP A 319 -4.05 -0.53 -39.28
CA ASP A 319 -3.90 -0.61 -40.74
C ASP A 319 -4.03 0.77 -41.40
N VAL A 320 -2.90 1.36 -41.79
CA VAL A 320 -2.86 2.54 -42.66
C VAL A 320 -3.51 2.14 -44.00
N PRO A 321 -4.62 2.75 -44.42
CA PRO A 321 -5.35 2.31 -45.60
C PRO A 321 -4.50 2.54 -46.87
N LEU A 322 -4.02 1.45 -47.47
CA LEU A 322 -3.14 1.42 -48.63
C LEU A 322 -3.85 1.91 -49.92
N THR A 323 -4.00 3.23 -50.04
CA THR A 323 -4.63 3.91 -51.18
C THR A 323 -3.69 4.16 -52.36
N THR A 324 -2.85 3.18 -52.70
CA THR A 324 -2.00 3.20 -53.91
C THR A 324 -2.23 1.98 -54.79
N ARG A 325 -3.11 2.13 -55.80
CA ARG A 325 -3.17 1.20 -56.94
C ARG A 325 -1.92 1.36 -57.80
N LEU A 326 -1.13 0.30 -57.95
CA LEU A 326 -0.24 0.10 -59.10
C LEU A 326 -0.41 -1.35 -59.64
N PRO A 327 -0.09 -1.59 -60.93
CA PRO A 327 -0.72 -2.67 -61.69
C PRO A 327 -0.11 -4.06 -61.45
N ALA A 328 -0.89 -5.09 -61.80
CA ALA A 328 -0.45 -6.47 -61.77
C ALA A 328 0.71 -6.73 -62.76
N VAL A 329 1.70 -7.49 -62.33
CA VAL A 329 2.75 -8.07 -63.18
C VAL A 329 2.68 -9.59 -63.03
N SER A 330 2.44 -10.29 -64.14
CA SER A 330 2.38 -11.75 -64.18
C SER A 330 3.77 -12.37 -64.02
N ALA A 331 3.89 -13.41 -63.19
CA ALA A 331 5.07 -14.27 -63.10
C ALA A 331 4.65 -15.73 -63.21
N SER A 332 5.47 -16.56 -63.86
CA SER A 332 5.08 -17.90 -64.33
C SER A 332 5.47 -19.03 -63.37
N SER A 333 4.95 -20.21 -63.68
CA SER A 333 5.14 -21.51 -63.00
C SER A 333 6.59 -21.94 -62.78
N VAL A 334 6.84 -22.58 -61.62
CA VAL A 334 7.79 -23.69 -61.47
C VAL A 334 7.07 -24.81 -60.69
N ALA A 335 7.43 -26.08 -60.94
CA ALA A 335 6.64 -27.25 -60.54
C ALA A 335 7.06 -27.88 -59.18
N ALA A 336 6.21 -28.79 -58.67
CA ALA A 336 6.46 -29.64 -57.52
C ALA A 336 7.42 -30.82 -57.85
N PRO A 337 7.93 -31.56 -56.85
CA PRO A 337 7.18 -32.69 -56.26
C PRO A 337 7.27 -32.75 -54.71
N GLY A 338 6.52 -33.60 -53.99
CA GLY A 338 5.50 -34.57 -54.39
C GLY A 338 4.90 -35.30 -53.17
N SER A 339 3.75 -35.96 -53.34
CA SER A 339 3.02 -36.67 -52.28
C SER A 339 3.65 -38.04 -51.92
N PRO A 340 3.22 -38.69 -50.82
CA PRO A 340 2.05 -39.57 -50.95
C PRO A 340 1.01 -39.44 -49.80
N SER A 341 -0.24 -39.74 -50.12
CA SER A 341 -1.35 -39.87 -49.16
C SER A 341 -1.56 -41.35 -48.77
N VAL A 342 -2.07 -41.59 -47.57
CA VAL A 342 -2.63 -42.90 -47.14
C VAL A 342 -3.99 -42.65 -46.48
N THR A 343 -4.94 -43.56 -46.68
CA THR A 343 -6.37 -43.27 -46.52
C THR A 343 -7.15 -44.44 -45.89
N LEU A 344 -7.95 -44.17 -44.85
CA LEU A 344 -9.03 -45.02 -44.31
C LEU A 344 -8.58 -46.36 -43.64
N PRO A 345 -9.45 -47.11 -42.90
CA PRO A 345 -10.92 -47.10 -42.86
C PRO A 345 -11.58 -46.94 -41.48
N ALA A 346 -12.91 -47.13 -41.44
CA ALA A 346 -13.77 -46.98 -40.26
C ALA A 346 -14.71 -48.19 -40.04
N LEU A 347 -15.16 -48.35 -38.78
CA LEU A 347 -16.22 -49.23 -38.26
C LEU A 347 -16.94 -48.41 -37.15
N GLY A 348 -18.22 -48.56 -36.76
CA GLY A 348 -19.21 -49.64 -36.93
C GLY A 348 -19.38 -50.45 -35.63
N ALA A 349 -20.55 -50.62 -34.99
CA ALA A 349 -21.90 -50.07 -35.23
C ALA A 349 -22.84 -50.35 -34.00
N SER A 350 -23.98 -49.63 -33.90
CA SER A 350 -25.21 -49.97 -33.11
C SER A 350 -25.10 -50.04 -31.56
N SER A 351 -26.17 -50.04 -30.73
CA SER A 351 -27.63 -50.11 -30.91
C SER A 351 -28.43 -49.37 -29.77
N SER A 352 -29.72 -49.09 -29.99
CA SER A 352 -30.73 -48.63 -28.98
C SER A 352 -31.58 -49.83 -28.48
N PRO A 353 -32.72 -49.74 -27.70
CA PRO A 353 -33.74 -48.67 -27.50
C PRO A 353 -34.16 -48.53 -25.98
N ARG A 354 -35.36 -48.16 -25.47
CA ARG A 354 -36.73 -47.86 -26.00
C ARG A 354 -37.65 -47.13 -24.97
N SER A 355 -38.34 -46.04 -25.36
CA SER A 355 -39.66 -45.57 -24.84
C SER A 355 -39.79 -45.16 -23.33
N VAL A 356 -40.84 -44.49 -22.80
CA VAL A 356 -42.24 -44.21 -23.24
C VAL A 356 -42.65 -42.74 -22.92
N VAL A 357 -43.65 -42.19 -23.62
CA VAL A 357 -44.38 -40.92 -23.32
C VAL A 357 -45.90 -41.18 -23.38
N PRO A 358 -46.75 -40.52 -22.56
CA PRO A 358 -47.53 -39.33 -23.01
C PRO A 358 -47.75 -38.29 -21.87
N GLY A 359 -48.40 -37.12 -22.03
CA GLY A 359 -49.08 -36.52 -23.19
C GLY A 359 -49.62 -35.10 -22.94
N ARG A 360 -50.12 -34.47 -24.02
CA ARG A 360 -50.59 -33.07 -24.20
C ARG A 360 -51.66 -32.51 -23.23
N LEU A 361 -51.53 -31.20 -22.90
CA LEU A 361 -52.42 -30.03 -23.24
C LEU A 361 -53.97 -30.22 -23.29
N PRO A 362 -54.80 -29.19 -22.96
CA PRO A 362 -54.63 -27.78 -23.39
C PRO A 362 -55.00 -26.68 -22.36
N ALA A 363 -55.00 -25.42 -22.83
CA ALA A 363 -55.30 -24.21 -22.05
C ALA A 363 -56.58 -23.50 -22.52
N VAL A 364 -57.26 -22.80 -21.60
CA VAL A 364 -58.31 -21.80 -21.87
C VAL A 364 -58.21 -20.69 -20.80
N SER A 365 -58.38 -19.43 -21.22
CA SER A 365 -58.73 -18.28 -20.37
C SER A 365 -60.13 -17.79 -20.83
N PRO A 366 -60.96 -17.12 -20.00
CA PRO A 366 -60.76 -15.67 -19.79
C PRO A 366 -61.41 -15.03 -18.53
N HIS A 367 -61.29 -13.69 -18.45
CA HIS A 367 -62.16 -12.69 -17.81
C HIS A 367 -62.39 -12.60 -16.28
N SER A 368 -62.19 -11.37 -15.78
CA SER A 368 -62.74 -10.76 -14.55
C SER A 368 -64.23 -10.36 -14.76
N PRO A 369 -65.04 -9.86 -13.77
CA PRO A 369 -64.66 -8.94 -12.68
C PRO A 369 -65.36 -9.12 -11.29
N LEU A 370 -65.12 -8.12 -10.43
CA LEU A 370 -65.74 -7.72 -9.14
C LEU A 370 -67.30 -7.69 -9.17
N PRO A 371 -68.06 -7.64 -8.02
CA PRO A 371 -67.74 -6.85 -6.80
C PRO A 371 -68.20 -7.31 -5.39
N ALA A 372 -67.67 -6.57 -4.38
CA ALA A 372 -68.13 -6.17 -3.04
C ALA A 372 -69.36 -6.82 -2.31
N ILE A 373 -69.32 -6.83 -0.96
CA ILE A 373 -70.24 -6.07 -0.04
C ILE A 373 -69.94 -6.30 1.47
N ALA A 374 -69.72 -5.21 2.22
CA ALA A 374 -69.96 -4.97 3.67
C ALA A 374 -69.34 -5.95 4.74
N ALA A 375 -69.44 -5.76 6.07
CA ALA A 375 -70.19 -4.78 6.89
C ALA A 375 -69.59 -4.56 8.32
N ARG A 376 -70.10 -3.51 9.02
CA ARG A 376 -70.10 -3.27 10.49
C ARG A 376 -68.81 -2.74 11.17
N SER A 377 -68.85 -2.02 12.31
CA SER A 377 -69.82 -1.00 12.83
C SER A 377 -69.37 -0.39 14.18
N ARG A 378 -69.37 0.95 14.31
CA ARG A 378 -69.41 1.73 15.60
C ARG A 378 -68.14 1.57 16.49
N VAL A 379 -67.85 2.40 17.52
CA VAL A 379 -68.65 3.31 18.37
C VAL A 379 -68.03 4.72 18.47
N THR A 380 -68.86 5.70 18.88
CA THR A 380 -68.64 7.15 19.01
C THR A 380 -68.03 7.62 20.33
N ALA A 381 -67.33 8.76 20.31
CA ALA A 381 -67.28 9.76 21.39
C ALA A 381 -67.08 11.16 20.75
N GLU A 382 -67.66 12.23 21.32
CA GLU A 382 -67.82 13.53 20.63
C GLU A 382 -67.97 14.72 21.62
N LEU A 383 -67.84 15.96 21.10
CA LEU A 383 -68.32 17.26 21.65
C LEU A 383 -67.40 18.05 22.63
N PRO A 384 -67.53 19.40 22.75
CA PRO A 384 -67.76 20.39 21.67
C PRO A 384 -67.15 21.82 21.86
N THR A 385 -67.39 22.70 20.85
CA THR A 385 -67.36 24.21 20.84
C THR A 385 -65.99 24.93 20.94
N VAL A 386 -65.82 26.21 20.53
CA VAL A 386 -66.76 27.29 20.11
C VAL A 386 -66.21 28.07 18.88
N GLY A 387 -67.09 28.62 18.04
CA GLY A 387 -66.84 29.93 17.41
C GLY A 387 -66.94 30.02 15.89
N SER A 388 -67.79 30.93 15.39
CA SER A 388 -67.90 31.32 13.98
C SER A 388 -67.85 32.84 13.85
N VAL A 389 -67.07 33.35 12.89
CA VAL A 389 -67.32 34.62 12.19
C VAL A 389 -66.89 34.46 10.73
N ASP A 390 -67.76 34.84 9.81
CA ASP A 390 -67.46 34.95 8.37
C ASP A 390 -67.44 36.42 7.97
N SER A 391 -66.45 36.84 7.17
CA SER A 391 -66.46 38.15 6.49
C SER A 391 -65.46 38.20 5.33
N ALA A 392 -65.98 38.30 4.11
CA ALA A 392 -65.16 38.44 2.91
C ALA A 392 -64.83 39.90 2.59
N ARG A 393 -63.60 40.18 2.15
CA ARG A 393 -63.25 41.33 1.30
C ARG A 393 -62.01 41.01 0.43
N PRO A 394 -61.97 41.44 -0.85
CA PRO A 394 -60.98 40.94 -1.80
C PRO A 394 -59.66 41.72 -1.77
N ARG A 395 -58.55 41.06 -2.10
CA ARG A 395 -57.32 41.72 -2.54
C ARG A 395 -56.73 41.08 -3.79
N ILE A 396 -56.69 41.93 -4.80
CA ILE A 396 -56.00 41.88 -6.10
C ILE A 396 -54.67 41.11 -6.04
N THR A 397 -54.41 40.33 -7.08
CA THR A 397 -53.15 39.62 -7.31
C THR A 397 -51.97 40.58 -7.52
N THR A 398 -50.84 40.26 -6.90
CA THR A 398 -49.53 40.82 -7.28
C THR A 398 -48.58 39.64 -7.39
N GLU A 399 -48.14 39.31 -8.61
CA GLU A 399 -47.20 38.22 -8.83
C GLU A 399 -45.80 38.62 -8.36
N LEU A 400 -45.18 37.76 -7.55
CA LEU A 400 -43.76 37.86 -7.22
C LEU A 400 -42.97 36.98 -8.20
N PRO A 401 -41.83 37.46 -8.73
CA PRO A 401 -41.08 36.73 -9.75
C PRO A 401 -40.51 35.42 -9.20
N ALA A 402 -40.53 34.37 -10.01
CA ALA A 402 -40.08 33.05 -9.62
C ALA A 402 -38.57 33.04 -9.29
N VAL A 403 -38.23 32.64 -8.06
CA VAL A 403 -36.85 32.34 -7.67
C VAL A 403 -36.42 31.07 -8.42
N ALA A 404 -35.44 31.21 -9.30
CA ALA A 404 -34.90 30.08 -10.07
C ALA A 404 -34.27 29.04 -9.14
N THR A 405 -34.88 27.86 -9.07
CA THR A 405 -34.38 26.74 -8.27
C THR A 405 -33.16 26.12 -8.93
N THR A 406 -31.98 26.34 -8.36
CA THR A 406 -30.77 25.60 -8.72
C THR A 406 -31.00 24.10 -8.54
N PRO A 407 -30.62 23.24 -9.52
CA PRO A 407 -30.83 21.81 -9.41
C PRO A 407 -30.11 21.25 -8.18
N ARG A 408 -30.88 20.61 -7.30
CA ARG A 408 -30.36 19.97 -6.08
C ARG A 408 -29.39 18.85 -6.49
N ALA A 409 -28.16 18.89 -5.98
CA ALA A 409 -27.18 17.83 -6.21
C ALA A 409 -27.76 16.47 -5.78
N PRO A 410 -27.43 15.37 -6.49
CA PRO A 410 -27.99 14.06 -6.20
C PRO A 410 -27.68 13.66 -4.76
N THR A 411 -28.72 13.42 -3.97
CA THR A 411 -28.58 12.89 -2.62
C THR A 411 -28.09 11.45 -2.72
N VAL A 412 -26.81 11.24 -2.43
CA VAL A 412 -26.25 9.90 -2.21
C VAL A 412 -27.05 9.26 -1.07
N GLU A 413 -27.76 8.17 -1.38
CA GLU A 413 -28.47 7.40 -0.37
C GLU A 413 -27.45 6.76 0.57
N VAL A 414 -27.27 7.38 1.75
CA VAL A 414 -26.50 6.75 2.83
C VAL A 414 -27.31 5.53 3.27
N PRO A 415 -26.77 4.30 3.18
CA PRO A 415 -27.51 3.10 3.53
C PRO A 415 -28.01 3.17 4.98
N ALA A 416 -29.20 2.63 5.20
CA ALA A 416 -29.89 2.70 6.48
C ALA A 416 -28.97 2.21 7.63
N TRP A 417 -28.91 2.97 8.71
CA TRP A 417 -28.09 2.63 9.87
C TRP A 417 -28.64 1.34 10.51
N PRO A 418 -27.86 0.24 10.56
CA PRO A 418 -28.38 -1.06 10.93
C PRO A 418 -28.41 -1.21 12.45
N THR A 419 -29.35 -0.53 13.12
CA THR A 419 -29.53 -0.52 14.58
C THR A 419 -29.72 -1.90 15.22
N LEU A 420 -30.08 -2.91 14.43
CA LEU A 420 -30.20 -4.30 14.85
C LEU A 420 -28.85 -5.03 15.02
N LEU A 421 -27.73 -4.46 14.56
CA LEU A 421 -26.40 -5.06 14.72
C LEU A 421 -25.78 -4.71 16.10
N PRO A 422 -25.01 -5.62 16.72
CA PRO A 422 -24.28 -5.35 17.96
C PRO A 422 -23.39 -4.10 17.87
N PRO A 423 -23.19 -3.34 18.97
CA PRO A 423 -22.31 -2.17 19.01
C PRO A 423 -20.94 -2.40 18.35
N ALA A 424 -20.28 -3.51 18.67
CA ALA A 424 -19.00 -3.90 18.10
C ALA A 424 -19.02 -4.12 16.57
N GLU A 425 -20.11 -4.64 16.00
CA GLU A 425 -20.24 -4.79 14.55
C GLU A 425 -20.48 -3.46 13.85
N ARG A 426 -21.28 -2.57 14.46
CA ARG A 426 -21.52 -1.20 13.99
C ARG A 426 -20.24 -0.37 14.06
N LEU A 427 -19.44 -0.53 15.11
CA LEU A 427 -18.10 0.05 15.20
C LEU A 427 -17.16 -0.53 14.14
N ALA A 428 -17.16 -1.85 13.93
CA ALA A 428 -16.35 -2.50 12.90
C ALA A 428 -16.71 -2.04 11.47
N MET A 429 -17.96 -1.65 11.20
CA MET A 429 -18.34 -0.99 9.94
C MET A 429 -17.67 0.38 9.79
N ALA A 430 -17.67 1.21 10.85
CA ALA A 430 -17.01 2.52 10.85
C ALA A 430 -15.48 2.40 10.78
N VAL A 431 -14.88 1.43 11.46
CA VAL A 431 -13.44 1.10 11.37
C VAL A 431 -13.07 0.63 9.96
N ARG A 432 -13.91 -0.18 9.30
CA ARG A 432 -13.72 -0.52 7.87
C ARG A 432 -13.78 0.72 6.96
N LYS A 433 -14.63 1.72 7.26
CA LYS A 433 -14.64 3.00 6.56
C LYS A 433 -13.38 3.83 6.81
N MET A 434 -12.87 3.87 8.04
CA MET A 434 -11.59 4.50 8.38
C MET A 434 -10.41 3.86 7.63
N ALA A 435 -10.32 2.53 7.63
CA ALA A 435 -9.31 1.79 6.87
C ALA A 435 -9.44 1.97 5.33
N GLN A 436 -10.64 2.28 4.84
CA GLN A 436 -10.86 2.68 3.44
C GLN A 436 -10.47 4.14 3.16
N GLY A 437 -10.18 4.97 4.17
CA GLY A 437 -9.90 6.40 4.05
C GLY A 437 -11.14 7.29 3.99
N ASP A 438 -12.33 6.72 4.18
CA ASP A 438 -13.61 7.44 4.24
C ASP A 438 -13.87 7.89 5.68
N PHE A 439 -13.04 8.81 6.15
CA PHE A 439 -13.13 9.40 7.50
C PHE A 439 -14.49 10.07 7.74
N SER A 440 -15.11 10.61 6.68
CA SER A 440 -16.47 11.15 6.67
C SER A 440 -17.53 10.12 7.12
N ALA A 441 -17.62 8.97 6.44
CA ALA A 441 -18.56 7.93 6.81
C ALA A 441 -18.16 7.21 8.11
N ALA A 442 -16.87 7.13 8.43
CA ALA A 442 -16.40 6.60 9.70
C ALA A 442 -16.88 7.46 10.88
N ILE A 443 -16.63 8.78 10.86
CA ILE A 443 -17.11 9.72 11.88
C ILE A 443 -18.63 9.65 12.00
N ALA A 444 -19.36 9.73 10.88
CA ALA A 444 -20.82 9.65 10.89
C ALA A 444 -21.35 8.31 11.42
N GLY A 445 -20.60 7.21 11.24
CA GLY A 445 -20.92 5.89 11.80
C GLY A 445 -20.70 5.85 13.31
N VAL A 446 -19.53 6.25 13.81
CA VAL A 446 -19.23 6.24 15.26
C VAL A 446 -20.11 7.25 16.01
N GLN A 447 -20.43 8.41 15.43
CA GLN A 447 -21.37 9.36 16.02
C GLN A 447 -22.79 8.81 16.14
N ARG A 448 -23.25 7.98 15.18
CA ARG A 448 -24.55 7.28 15.31
C ARG A 448 -24.49 6.20 16.38
N LEU A 449 -23.40 5.42 16.43
CA LEU A 449 -23.18 4.43 17.49
C LEU A 449 -23.24 5.07 18.88
N LEU A 450 -22.56 6.20 19.09
CA LEU A 450 -22.55 6.93 20.36
C LEU A 450 -23.83 7.73 20.64
N ALA A 451 -24.69 7.93 19.65
CA ALA A 451 -26.05 8.45 19.87
C ALA A 451 -27.00 7.37 20.36
N ASP A 452 -26.82 6.13 19.89
CA ASP A 452 -27.56 4.95 20.37
C ASP A 452 -27.00 4.44 21.73
N GLU A 453 -25.68 4.48 21.91
CA GLU A 453 -24.93 3.91 23.04
C GLU A 453 -23.90 4.93 23.61
N PRO A 454 -24.31 5.97 24.37
CA PRO A 454 -23.42 7.06 24.83
C PRO A 454 -22.33 6.69 25.86
N SER A 455 -22.19 5.40 26.16
CA SER A 455 -21.18 4.83 27.07
C SER A 455 -20.23 3.84 26.39
N ASP A 456 -20.32 3.65 25.08
CA ASP A 456 -19.44 2.74 24.32
C ASP A 456 -17.99 3.28 24.29
N LEU A 457 -17.11 2.68 25.10
CA LEU A 457 -15.73 3.15 25.29
C LEU A 457 -14.91 3.05 24.00
N ASP A 458 -15.02 1.94 23.26
CA ASP A 458 -14.31 1.74 22.00
C ASP A 458 -14.79 2.74 20.94
N GLY A 459 -16.08 3.07 20.92
CA GLY A 459 -16.64 4.16 20.13
C GLY A 459 -16.06 5.52 20.49
N LEU A 460 -15.98 5.88 21.78
CA LEU A 460 -15.37 7.14 22.24
C LEU A 460 -13.89 7.24 21.83
N LEU A 461 -13.12 6.17 22.05
CA LEU A 461 -11.71 6.08 21.64
C LEU A 461 -11.56 6.21 20.12
N THR A 462 -12.36 5.48 19.34
CA THR A 462 -12.32 5.51 17.87
C THR A 462 -12.74 6.88 17.32
N LEU A 463 -13.73 7.55 17.94
CA LEU A 463 -14.15 8.90 17.54
C LEU A 463 -13.06 9.94 17.83
N GLY A 464 -12.43 9.88 19.00
CA GLY A 464 -11.28 10.74 19.32
C GLY A 464 -10.11 10.53 18.35
N ASN A 465 -9.83 9.28 17.98
CA ASN A 465 -8.83 8.92 16.99
C ASN A 465 -9.17 9.47 15.59
N LEU A 466 -10.42 9.33 15.14
CA LEU A 466 -10.92 9.91 13.89
C LEU A 466 -10.81 11.45 13.86
N PHE A 467 -11.08 12.13 14.97
CA PHE A 467 -10.93 13.57 15.09
C PHE A 467 -9.45 13.99 15.08
N SER A 468 -8.57 13.27 15.78
CA SER A 468 -7.10 13.46 15.72
C SER A 468 -6.57 13.35 14.28
N LEU A 469 -6.93 12.28 13.57
CA LEU A 469 -6.52 12.04 12.17
C LEU A 469 -7.07 13.09 11.18
N THR A 470 -8.17 13.75 11.51
CA THR A 470 -8.78 14.81 10.69
C THR A 470 -8.40 16.23 11.16
N GLY A 471 -7.44 16.37 12.08
CA GLY A 471 -6.96 17.66 12.60
C GLY A 471 -7.92 18.38 13.56
N ARG A 472 -9.01 17.71 13.96
CA ARG A 472 -10.07 18.22 14.83
C ARG A 472 -9.71 18.02 16.31
N ILE A 473 -8.58 18.61 16.71
CA ILE A 473 -7.97 18.41 18.03
C ILE A 473 -8.92 18.76 19.20
N PRO A 474 -9.71 19.84 19.19
CA PRO A 474 -10.64 20.14 20.28
C PRO A 474 -11.69 19.03 20.49
N GLU A 475 -12.27 18.51 19.41
CA GLU A 475 -13.25 17.42 19.49
C GLU A 475 -12.59 16.07 19.83
N ALA A 476 -11.33 15.86 19.44
CA ALA A 476 -10.54 14.71 19.87
C ALA A 476 -10.31 14.74 21.40
N ARG A 477 -9.90 15.88 21.96
CA ARG A 477 -9.75 16.08 23.42
C ARG A 477 -11.05 15.79 24.15
N GLU A 478 -12.18 16.31 23.67
CA GLU A 478 -13.49 16.08 24.27
C GLU A 478 -13.87 14.58 24.29
N ALA A 479 -13.67 13.87 23.18
CA ALA A 479 -13.94 12.43 23.12
C ALA A 479 -13.04 11.61 24.08
N PHE A 480 -11.75 11.94 24.18
CA PHE A 480 -10.86 11.28 25.15
C PHE A 480 -11.16 11.68 26.61
N ALA A 481 -11.59 12.92 26.86
CA ALA A 481 -12.02 13.36 28.19
C ALA A 481 -13.28 12.62 28.64
N GLN A 482 -14.24 12.41 27.74
CA GLN A 482 -15.42 11.56 28.00
C GLN A 482 -15.03 10.10 28.26
N ALA A 483 -14.11 9.52 27.48
CA ALA A 483 -13.57 8.18 27.73
C ALA A 483 -12.94 8.07 29.14
N ILE A 484 -12.11 9.04 29.54
CA ILE A 484 -11.50 9.10 30.88
C ILE A 484 -12.55 9.35 31.98
N GLN A 485 -13.65 10.05 31.69
CA GLN A 485 -14.76 10.21 32.64
C GLN A 485 -15.53 8.90 32.87
N ARG A 486 -15.64 8.03 31.85
CA ARG A 486 -16.23 6.68 31.99
C ARG A 486 -15.28 5.72 32.69
N GLU A 487 -14.02 5.69 32.28
CA GLU A 487 -12.98 4.85 32.88
C GLU A 487 -11.72 5.66 33.20
N PRO A 488 -11.55 6.15 34.44
CA PRO A 488 -10.42 6.99 34.84
C PRO A 488 -9.03 6.34 34.69
N LEU A 489 -8.99 5.00 34.63
CA LEU A 489 -7.79 4.17 34.46
C LEU A 489 -7.55 3.75 33.00
N CYS A 490 -8.38 4.19 32.04
CA CYS A 490 -8.19 3.90 30.63
C CYS A 490 -6.82 4.42 30.16
N VAL A 491 -5.95 3.50 29.74
CA VAL A 491 -4.59 3.81 29.27
C VAL A 491 -4.66 4.38 27.86
N GLU A 492 -5.47 3.76 27.01
CA GLU A 492 -5.75 4.10 25.62
C GLU A 492 -6.09 5.59 25.42
N ALA A 493 -7.07 6.11 26.16
CA ALA A 493 -7.49 7.51 26.05
C ALA A 493 -6.36 8.49 26.35
N ARG A 494 -5.43 8.12 27.25
CA ARG A 494 -4.25 8.93 27.61
C ARG A 494 -3.14 8.82 26.57
N VAL A 495 -2.92 7.63 26.00
CA VAL A 495 -1.97 7.44 24.89
C VAL A 495 -2.44 8.24 23.68
N PHE A 496 -3.70 8.10 23.26
CA PHE A 496 -4.22 8.81 22.09
C PHE A 496 -4.41 10.31 22.32
N GLY A 497 -4.85 10.73 23.51
CA GLY A 497 -4.85 12.15 23.91
C GLY A 497 -3.43 12.74 23.85
N GLY A 498 -2.43 11.99 24.33
CA GLY A 498 -1.02 12.36 24.20
C GLY A 498 -0.52 12.46 22.75
N VAL A 499 -0.99 11.60 21.85
CA VAL A 499 -0.70 11.67 20.40
C VAL A 499 -1.37 12.89 19.76
N ALA A 500 -2.64 13.16 20.06
CA ALA A 500 -3.36 14.32 19.54
C ALA A 500 -2.71 15.64 20.00
N ALA A 501 -2.32 15.73 21.27
CA ALA A 501 -1.56 16.85 21.82
C ALA A 501 -0.18 17.00 21.14
N LEU A 502 0.52 15.88 20.88
CA LEU A 502 1.81 15.89 20.17
C LEU A 502 1.65 16.34 18.70
N GLN A 503 0.56 15.96 18.02
CA GLN A 503 0.22 16.45 16.68
C GLN A 503 -0.07 17.96 16.68
N ALA A 504 -0.84 18.44 17.67
CA ALA A 504 -1.13 19.87 17.88
C ALA A 504 0.11 20.72 18.25
N GLY A 505 1.20 20.07 18.69
CA GLY A 505 2.40 20.76 19.19
C GLY A 505 2.32 21.16 20.67
N GLU A 506 1.29 20.72 21.40
CA GLU A 506 1.06 21.02 22.81
C GLU A 506 1.86 20.06 23.71
N LEU A 507 3.20 20.19 23.64
CA LEU A 507 4.17 19.24 24.21
C LEU A 507 4.03 19.04 25.73
N SER A 508 3.53 20.05 26.46
CA SER A 508 3.29 19.98 27.91
C SER A 508 2.13 19.04 28.26
N GLU A 509 1.02 19.12 27.52
CA GLU A 509 -0.12 18.22 27.67
C GLU A 509 0.25 16.81 27.19
N ALA A 510 0.92 16.69 26.04
CA ALA A 510 1.42 15.42 25.51
C ALA A 510 2.30 14.68 26.52
N ARG A 511 3.23 15.40 27.17
CA ARG A 511 4.06 14.87 28.26
C ARG A 511 3.22 14.48 29.48
N SER A 512 2.16 15.22 29.79
CA SER A 512 1.28 14.96 30.93
C SER A 512 0.50 13.65 30.76
N GLU A 513 -0.21 13.46 29.65
CA GLU A 513 -1.02 12.25 29.43
C GLU A 513 -0.17 11.01 29.18
N LEU A 514 0.95 11.11 28.44
CA LEU A 514 1.86 9.97 28.26
C LEU A 514 2.54 9.57 29.58
N SER A 515 2.87 10.51 30.46
CA SER A 515 3.34 10.21 31.83
C SER A 515 2.25 9.51 32.66
N LYS A 516 0.98 9.89 32.54
CA LYS A 516 -0.15 9.24 33.24
C LYS A 516 -0.43 7.84 32.69
N ALA A 517 -0.36 7.65 31.37
CA ALA A 517 -0.44 6.35 30.73
C ALA A 517 0.65 5.39 31.25
N LEU A 518 1.91 5.87 31.34
CA LEU A 518 3.03 5.09 31.87
C LEU A 518 3.03 4.90 33.39
N PHE A 519 2.29 5.70 34.14
CA PHE A 519 2.03 5.44 35.56
C PHE A 519 1.05 4.27 35.74
N LEU A 520 0.06 4.15 34.86
CA LEU A 520 -0.92 3.06 34.85
C LEU A 520 -0.34 1.76 34.28
N GLU A 521 0.42 1.84 33.18
CA GLU A 521 1.04 0.69 32.52
C GLU A 521 2.54 0.92 32.26
N PRO A 522 3.43 0.77 33.27
CA PRO A 522 4.86 1.05 33.15
C PRO A 522 5.61 0.19 32.12
N THR A 523 5.03 -0.95 31.72
CA THR A 523 5.56 -1.90 30.73
C THR A 523 5.13 -1.59 29.29
N LEU A 524 4.32 -0.55 29.06
CA LEU A 524 3.82 -0.19 27.74
C LEU A 524 4.93 0.48 26.89
N ALA A 525 5.58 -0.30 26.02
CA ALA A 525 6.72 0.15 25.24
C ALA A 525 6.39 1.31 24.28
N ILE A 526 5.18 1.31 23.71
CA ILE A 526 4.70 2.40 22.85
C ILE A 526 4.55 3.72 23.63
N GLY A 527 4.16 3.69 24.89
CA GLY A 527 4.09 4.87 25.75
C GLY A 527 5.46 5.51 25.98
N HIS A 528 6.49 4.70 26.25
CA HIS A 528 7.87 5.17 26.40
C HIS A 528 8.42 5.74 25.07
N TYR A 529 8.10 5.11 23.94
CA TYR A 529 8.48 5.60 22.61
C TYR A 529 7.83 6.95 22.27
N LEU A 530 6.54 7.12 22.53
CA LEU A 530 5.84 8.39 22.31
C LEU A 530 6.34 9.48 23.26
N LEU A 531 6.60 9.17 24.54
CA LEU A 531 7.18 10.11 25.49
C LEU A 531 8.59 10.56 25.04
N ALA A 532 9.38 9.66 24.45
CA ALA A 532 10.68 10.01 23.86
C ALA A 532 10.54 11.00 22.69
N GLN A 533 9.52 10.87 21.83
CA GLN A 533 9.23 11.86 20.78
C GLN A 533 8.87 13.24 21.36
N VAL A 534 8.11 13.29 22.47
CA VAL A 534 7.83 14.56 23.15
C VAL A 534 9.12 15.21 23.62
N HIS A 535 10.01 14.45 24.28
CA HIS A 535 11.31 14.95 24.73
C HIS A 535 12.20 15.42 23.57
N GLU A 536 12.19 14.73 22.42
CA GLU A 536 12.87 15.20 21.21
C GLU A 536 12.34 16.53 20.67
N ARG A 537 11.03 16.79 20.79
CA ARG A 537 10.44 18.08 20.39
C ARG A 537 10.69 19.18 21.41
N THR A 538 10.83 18.85 22.71
CA THR A 538 11.27 19.81 23.75
C THR A 538 12.80 19.95 23.82
N GLN A 539 13.56 19.36 22.89
CA GLN A 539 15.04 19.34 22.84
C GLN A 539 15.71 18.74 24.10
N ASP A 540 14.98 17.95 24.89
CA ASP A 540 15.49 17.20 26.04
C ASP A 540 16.10 15.87 25.56
N HIS A 541 17.25 15.98 24.90
CA HIS A 541 17.90 14.83 24.25
C HIS A 541 18.31 13.74 25.25
N GLU A 542 18.55 14.05 26.53
CA GLU A 542 18.85 13.04 27.56
C GLU A 542 17.63 12.27 28.03
N ALA A 543 16.48 12.94 28.25
CA ALA A 543 15.25 12.22 28.53
C ALA A 543 14.75 11.44 27.30
N ALA A 544 14.92 11.98 26.09
CA ALA A 544 14.61 11.25 24.85
C ALA A 544 15.42 9.95 24.73
N ARG A 545 16.76 10.00 24.87
CA ARG A 545 17.62 8.79 24.87
C ARG A 545 17.21 7.80 25.97
N ARG A 546 16.89 8.26 27.18
CA ARG A 546 16.41 7.41 28.28
C ARG A 546 15.07 6.74 27.95
N SER A 547 14.10 7.50 27.43
CA SER A 547 12.76 6.98 27.10
C SER A 547 12.78 6.02 25.90
N TYR A 548 13.62 6.24 24.88
CA TYR A 548 13.82 5.22 23.83
C TYR A 548 14.48 3.94 24.35
N ARG A 549 15.50 4.05 25.23
CA ARG A 549 16.09 2.88 25.89
C ARG A 549 15.07 2.13 26.75
N ASN A 550 14.21 2.85 27.48
CA ASN A 550 13.09 2.26 28.22
C ASN A 550 12.12 1.54 27.28
N ALA A 551 11.71 2.16 26.17
CA ALA A 551 10.82 1.56 25.18
C ALA A 551 11.36 0.21 24.69
N ILE A 552 12.63 0.16 24.27
CA ILE A 552 13.31 -1.08 23.88
C ILE A 552 13.33 -2.08 25.04
N ALA A 553 13.67 -1.63 26.25
CA ALA A 553 13.80 -2.50 27.43
C ALA A 553 12.47 -3.12 27.88
N GLN A 554 11.32 -2.42 27.74
CA GLN A 554 10.02 -2.99 28.14
C GLN A 554 9.49 -4.06 27.19
N LEU A 555 10.00 -4.15 25.94
CA LEU A 555 9.63 -5.20 24.97
C LEU A 555 10.00 -6.63 25.43
N ARG A 556 10.75 -6.78 26.54
CA ARG A 556 10.94 -8.07 27.22
C ARG A 556 9.66 -8.60 27.89
N PHE A 557 8.67 -7.73 28.11
CA PHE A 557 7.36 -8.08 28.64
C PHE A 557 6.34 -8.15 27.49
N PRO A 558 5.33 -9.05 27.56
CA PRO A 558 4.26 -9.12 26.57
C PRO A 558 3.60 -7.76 26.34
N GLN A 559 3.53 -7.35 25.08
CA GLN A 559 2.85 -6.11 24.67
C GLN A 559 1.44 -6.47 24.19
N ARG A 560 0.44 -5.71 24.62
CA ARG A 560 -0.96 -5.83 24.18
C ARG A 560 -1.27 -4.81 23.08
N PRO A 561 -2.18 -5.11 22.13
CA PRO A 561 -2.74 -4.06 21.29
C PRO A 561 -3.55 -3.08 22.14
N LEU A 562 -3.54 -1.81 21.74
CA LEU A 562 -4.42 -0.77 22.27
C LEU A 562 -5.77 -0.80 21.54
N ALA A 563 -6.86 -0.59 22.26
CA ALA A 563 -8.20 -0.49 21.68
C ALA A 563 -8.38 0.80 20.83
N GLY A 564 -9.54 0.96 20.17
CA GLY A 564 -9.86 2.19 19.41
C GLY A 564 -9.13 2.43 18.07
N HIS A 565 -8.26 1.50 17.63
CA HIS A 565 -7.61 1.44 16.30
C HIS A 565 -7.03 2.76 15.72
N TYR A 566 -5.77 3.07 16.06
CA TYR A 566 -5.04 4.23 15.49
C TYR A 566 -4.17 3.81 14.28
N PRO A 567 -4.49 4.19 13.02
CA PRO A 567 -3.85 3.64 11.82
C PRO A 567 -2.38 4.03 11.57
N GLU A 568 -1.79 4.87 12.42
CA GLU A 568 -0.42 5.39 12.24
C GLU A 568 0.52 5.06 13.41
N MET A 569 0.03 4.31 14.41
CA MET A 569 0.80 3.94 15.59
C MET A 569 1.57 2.64 15.35
N PRO A 570 2.85 2.53 15.76
CA PRO A 570 3.55 1.25 15.82
C PRO A 570 2.84 0.28 16.77
N ASP A 571 2.17 -0.71 16.18
CA ASP A 571 1.24 -1.64 16.82
C ASP A 571 1.89 -2.91 17.39
N SER A 572 3.05 -3.25 16.85
CA SER A 572 3.76 -4.51 17.07
C SER A 572 5.09 -4.28 17.78
N ALA A 573 5.45 -5.23 18.65
CA ALA A 573 6.69 -5.17 19.44
C ALA A 573 7.92 -4.89 18.56
N ASP A 574 8.04 -5.55 17.41
CA ASP A 574 9.14 -5.34 16.46
C ASP A 574 9.12 -3.97 15.79
N ALA A 575 7.94 -3.40 15.49
CA ALA A 575 7.83 -2.06 14.92
C ALA A 575 8.29 -1.00 15.92
N ILE A 576 7.85 -1.11 17.18
CA ILE A 576 8.31 -0.27 18.30
C ILE A 576 9.83 -0.46 18.49
N SER A 577 10.33 -1.71 18.44
CA SER A 577 11.76 -2.04 18.59
C SER A 577 12.64 -1.41 17.51
N ARG A 578 12.20 -1.43 16.24
CA ARG A 578 12.91 -0.80 15.12
C ARG A 578 12.89 0.73 15.25
N ALA A 579 11.71 1.31 15.47
CA ALA A 579 11.55 2.77 15.55
C ALA A 579 12.33 3.37 16.73
N ALA A 580 12.28 2.74 17.91
CA ALA A 580 13.02 3.19 19.08
C ALA A 580 14.54 3.04 18.92
N ARG A 581 15.04 1.94 18.33
CA ARG A 581 16.48 1.79 18.03
C ARG A 581 16.97 2.84 17.03
N TYR A 582 16.18 3.11 15.99
CA TYR A 582 16.54 4.09 14.95
C TYR A 582 16.65 5.51 15.54
N ALA A 583 15.64 5.95 16.29
CA ALA A 583 15.65 7.27 16.91
C ALA A 583 16.73 7.41 18.01
N LEU A 584 16.98 6.34 18.78
CA LEU A 584 18.07 6.31 19.76
C LEU A 584 19.44 6.49 19.08
N ALA A 585 19.72 5.76 18.00
CA ALA A 585 20.98 5.90 17.25
C ALA A 585 21.14 7.32 16.66
N ALA A 586 20.07 7.88 16.09
CA ALA A 586 20.07 9.25 15.56
C ALA A 586 20.31 10.33 16.63
N LEU A 587 20.00 10.05 17.91
CA LEU A 587 20.34 10.89 19.04
C LEU A 587 21.75 10.63 19.61
N GLU A 588 22.24 9.39 19.57
CA GLU A 588 23.58 9.04 20.07
C GLU A 588 24.70 9.52 19.13
N GLU A 589 24.44 9.63 17.83
CA GLU A 589 25.36 10.21 16.84
C GLU A 589 25.39 11.76 16.85
N GLN A 590 24.60 12.43 17.71
CA GLN A 590 24.64 13.89 17.92
C GLN A 590 25.47 14.26 19.16
N PRO A 591 26.53 15.08 19.04
CA PRO A 591 27.28 15.56 20.20
C PRO A 591 26.36 16.40 21.09
N LEU A 592 26.49 16.22 22.40
CA LEU A 592 25.90 17.11 23.40
C LEU A 592 26.41 18.54 23.16
N ARG A 593 25.50 19.50 23.05
CA ARG A 593 25.76 20.94 22.92
C ARG A 593 25.61 21.62 24.27
#